data_AF-A0A834Y8Q1-F1
#
_entry.id   AF-A0A834Y8Q1-F1
#
_cell.length_a   1.000
_cell.length_b   1.000
_cell.length_c   1.000
_cell.angle_alpha   90.00
_cell.angle_beta   90.00
_cell.angle_gamma   90.00
#
_symmetry.space_group_name_H-M   'P 1'
#
loop_
_entity.id
_entity.type
_entity.pdbx_description
1 polymer ?
#
loop_
_entity_poly.entity_id
_entity_poly.type
_entity_poly.pdbx_seq_one_letter_code
_entity_poly.pdbx_strand_id
1 'polypeptide(L)'
;MDPVFVATATNVSAQVSNIPMLSRTNFKVWKETVEIVLGCMDLDLALRSDQPTTTPENPNVVKIEKWDRSNRMCLMIMKRFILEAFRGSITESKSAKKFLEEIQQYFTKNE
;
A
#
# COMPACT_ATOMS: atom_id res chain seq x y z
N MET A 1 2.63 -7.47 28.53
CA MET A 1 1.43 -7.04 27.80
C MET A 1 1.87 -5.87 26.95
N ASP A 2 2.13 -6.11 25.68
CA ASP A 2 2.62 -5.08 24.77
C ASP A 2 1.54 -4.02 24.56
N PRO A 3 1.88 -2.72 24.60
CA PRO A 3 0.94 -1.68 24.27
C PRO A 3 0.71 -1.75 22.76
N VAL A 4 -0.39 -2.39 22.36
CA VAL A 4 -0.92 -2.26 21.01
C VAL A 4 -1.12 -0.76 20.77
N PHE A 5 -0.31 -0.17 19.89
CA PHE A 5 -0.50 1.18 19.39
C PHE A 5 -1.84 1.21 18.67
N VAL A 6 -2.92 1.47 19.41
CA VAL A 6 -4.23 1.74 18.82
C VAL A 6 -4.08 3.08 18.12
N ALA A 7 -3.80 3.03 16.82
CA ALA A 7 -3.92 4.20 15.97
C ALA A 7 -5.38 4.67 16.05
N THR A 8 -5.63 5.70 16.85
CA THR A 8 -6.94 6.37 16.91
C THR A 8 -7.25 6.95 15.54
N ALA A 9 -8.52 6.95 15.13
CA ALA A 9 -8.94 7.37 13.78
C ALA A 9 -8.50 8.80 13.42
N THR A 10 -8.29 9.67 14.41
CA THR A 10 -7.73 11.02 14.25
C THR A 10 -6.27 11.02 13.78
N ASN A 11 -5.48 9.99 14.11
CA ASN A 11 -4.09 9.86 13.66
C ASN A 11 -4.00 9.39 12.21
N VAL A 12 -4.90 8.50 11.76
CA VAL A 12 -4.85 7.92 10.41
C VAL A 12 -4.97 8.97 9.31
N SER A 13 -5.93 9.90 9.42
CA SER A 13 -6.09 10.95 8.41
C SER A 13 -4.88 11.87 8.33
N ALA A 14 -4.28 12.22 9.47
CA ALA A 14 -3.10 13.08 9.54
C ALA A 14 -1.86 12.40 8.94
N GLN A 15 -1.65 11.11 9.22
CA GLN A 15 -0.56 10.33 8.65
C GLN A 15 -0.69 10.22 7.12
N VAL A 16 -1.89 9.91 6.63
CA VAL A 16 -2.16 9.78 5.19
C VAL A 16 -2.08 11.11 4.45
N SER A 17 -2.39 12.25 5.09
CA SER A 17 -2.27 13.57 4.45
C SER A 17 -0.83 14.01 4.16
N ASN A 18 0.17 13.35 4.75
CA ASN A 18 1.58 13.62 4.48
C ASN A 18 2.06 13.03 3.13
N ILE A 19 1.27 12.16 2.51
CA ILE A 19 1.62 11.56 1.22
C ILE A 19 1.45 12.62 0.11
N PRO A 20 2.52 12.97 -0.64
CA PRO A 20 2.39 13.91 -1.73
C PRO A 20 1.54 13.33 -2.87
N MET A 21 0.94 14.17 -3.71
CA MET A 21 0.38 13.69 -4.97
C MET A 21 1.50 13.21 -5.90
N LEU A 22 1.31 12.06 -6.53
CA LEU A 22 2.27 11.49 -7.47
C LEU A 22 2.33 12.33 -8.75
N SER A 23 3.55 12.67 -9.17
CA SER A 23 3.88 13.42 -10.38
C SER A 23 5.01 12.73 -11.13
N ARG A 24 5.35 13.23 -12.33
CA ARG A 24 6.44 12.68 -13.15
C ARG A 24 7.81 12.76 -12.48
N THR A 25 8.02 13.69 -11.56
CA THR A 25 9.34 13.99 -11.02
C THR A 25 9.55 13.55 -9.57
N ASN A 26 8.48 13.16 -8.86
CA ASN A 26 8.56 12.88 -7.41
C ASN A 26 8.39 11.41 -7.05
N PHE A 27 8.40 10.48 -8.01
CA PHE A 27 8.10 9.06 -7.76
C PHE A 27 8.93 8.45 -6.60
N LYS A 28 10.24 8.73 -6.53
CA LYS A 28 11.11 8.22 -5.45
C LYS A 28 10.64 8.68 -4.08
N VAL A 29 10.40 9.99 -3.91
CA VAL A 29 9.91 10.60 -2.67
C VAL A 29 8.50 10.11 -2.33
N TRP A 30 7.63 10.01 -3.32
CA TRP A 30 6.27 9.50 -3.16
C TRP A 30 6.26 8.07 -2.63
N LYS A 31 7.04 7.17 -3.26
CA LYS A 31 7.14 5.76 -2.87
C LYS A 31 7.63 5.63 -1.43
N GLU A 32 8.73 6.31 -1.09
CA GLU A 32 9.30 6.27 0.27
C GLU A 32 8.30 6.75 1.31
N THR A 33 7.59 7.85 1.03
CA THR A 33 6.56 8.39 1.95
C THR A 33 5.40 7.42 2.13
N VAL A 34 4.93 6.79 1.05
CA VAL A 34 3.87 5.76 1.10
C VAL A 34 4.31 4.58 1.97
N GLU A 35 5.52 4.07 1.77
CA GLU A 35 6.05 2.92 2.52
C GLU A 35 6.18 3.24 4.01
N ILE A 36 6.69 4.42 4.37
CA ILE A 36 6.80 4.87 5.77
C ILE A 36 5.42 5.00 6.42
N VAL A 37 4.49 5.71 5.78
CA VAL A 37 3.14 5.93 6.34
C VAL A 37 2.40 4.61 6.54
N LEU A 38 2.46 3.71 5.57
CA LEU A 38 1.84 2.38 5.68
C LEU A 38 2.48 1.53 6.78
N GLY A 39 3.81 1.61 6.93
CA GLY A 39 4.54 0.95 8.01
C GLY A 39 4.12 1.46 9.39
N CYS A 40 4.04 2.78 9.58
CA CYS A 40 3.57 3.39 10.84
C CYS A 40 2.12 3.04 11.20
N MET A 41 1.33 2.59 10.22
CA MET A 41 -0.07 2.19 10.41
C MET A 41 -0.26 0.67 10.53
N ASP A 42 0.82 -0.12 10.50
CA ASP A 42 0.79 -1.60 10.43
C ASP A 42 -0.01 -2.13 9.23
N LEU A 43 0.06 -1.43 8.09
CA LEU A 43 -0.64 -1.77 6.85
C LEU A 43 0.28 -2.24 5.73
N ASP A 44 1.59 -2.32 5.96
CA ASP A 44 2.59 -2.62 4.93
C ASP A 44 2.77 -4.14 4.66
N LEU A 45 2.05 -5.01 5.34
CA LEU A 45 2.21 -6.47 5.24
C LEU A 45 2.12 -6.97 3.78
N ALA A 46 1.12 -6.52 3.02
CA ALA A 46 0.93 -6.90 1.63
C ALA A 46 1.96 -6.31 0.66
N LEU A 47 2.73 -5.31 1.09
CA LEU A 47 3.89 -4.81 0.34
C LEU A 47 5.13 -5.67 0.59
N ARG A 48 5.29 -6.19 1.82
CA ARG A 48 6.48 -6.94 2.25
C ARG A 48 6.42 -8.44 1.95
N SER A 49 5.23 -9.05 1.91
CA SER A 49 5.09 -10.49 1.71
C SER A 49 4.06 -10.83 0.64
N ASP A 50 4.26 -11.98 0.01
CA ASP A 50 3.28 -12.52 -0.93
C ASP A 50 2.01 -12.99 -0.20
N GLN A 51 0.94 -13.18 -0.97
CA GLN A 51 -0.36 -13.61 -0.42
C GLN A 51 -0.21 -14.98 0.26
N PRO A 52 -0.66 -15.15 1.51
CA PRO A 52 -0.61 -16.43 2.19
C PRO A 52 -1.53 -17.44 1.50
N THR A 53 -1.08 -18.71 1.42
CA THR A 53 -1.90 -19.82 0.92
C THR A 53 -2.51 -20.59 2.08
N THR A 54 -3.78 -20.95 1.97
CA THR A 54 -4.42 -21.89 2.92
C THR A 54 -3.96 -23.31 2.63
N THR A 55 -3.59 -24.06 3.68
CA THR A 55 -3.33 -25.51 3.59
C THR A 55 -4.34 -26.25 4.46
N PRO A 56 -4.83 -27.45 4.09
CA PRO A 56 -5.81 -28.19 4.90
C PRO A 56 -5.36 -28.44 6.35
N GLU A 57 -4.06 -28.59 6.57
CA GLU A 57 -3.46 -28.84 7.89
C GLU A 57 -3.30 -27.59 8.75
N ASN A 58 -3.28 -26.40 8.14
CA ASN A 58 -3.17 -25.13 8.84
C ASN A 58 -3.94 -24.03 8.08
N PRO A 59 -5.25 -23.91 8.33
CA PRO A 59 -6.02 -22.81 7.80
C PRO A 59 -5.59 -21.52 8.49
N ASN A 60 -4.59 -20.84 7.90
CA ASN A 60 -4.01 -19.57 8.36
C ASN A 60 -4.98 -18.38 8.14
N VAL A 61 -6.27 -18.54 8.46
CA VAL A 61 -7.35 -17.58 8.17
C VAL A 61 -7.03 -16.18 8.69
N VAL A 62 -6.54 -16.08 9.94
CA VAL A 62 -6.17 -14.79 10.55
C VAL A 62 -5.05 -14.09 9.77
N LYS A 63 -4.06 -14.83 9.25
CA LYS A 63 -2.98 -14.24 8.46
C LYS A 63 -3.50 -13.76 7.10
N ILE A 64 -4.40 -14.53 6.49
CA ILE A 64 -5.04 -14.18 5.22
C ILE A 64 -5.87 -12.91 5.39
N GLU A 65 -6.72 -12.83 6.41
CA GLU A 65 -7.54 -11.64 6.68
C GLU A 65 -6.68 -10.39 6.96
N LYS A 66 -5.59 -10.54 7.73
CA LYS A 66 -4.64 -9.44 7.97
C LYS A 66 -3.96 -8.99 6.68
N TRP A 67 -3.54 -9.93 5.84
CA TRP A 67 -2.92 -9.63 4.55
C TRP A 67 -3.92 -8.96 3.59
N ASP A 68 -5.14 -9.47 3.48
CA ASP A 68 -6.20 -8.92 2.63
C ASP A 68 -6.60 -7.50 3.07
N ARG A 69 -6.71 -7.26 4.39
CA ARG A 69 -6.94 -5.93 4.94
C ARG A 69 -5.82 -4.97 4.56
N SER A 70 -4.57 -5.37 4.78
CA SER A 70 -3.39 -4.60 4.39
C SER A 70 -3.40 -4.28 2.90
N ASN A 71 -3.59 -5.30 2.05
CA ASN A 71 -3.66 -5.18 0.59
C ASN A 71 -4.72 -4.16 0.15
N ARG A 72 -5.94 -4.28 0.67
CA ARG A 72 -7.04 -3.36 0.36
C ARG A 72 -6.72 -1.93 0.76
N MET A 73 -6.19 -1.71 1.96
CA MET A 73 -5.90 -0.37 2.45
C MET A 73 -4.75 0.30 1.69
N CYS A 74 -3.68 -0.45 1.39
CA CYS A 74 -2.57 0.03 0.56
C CYS A 74 -3.07 0.50 -0.81
N LEU A 75 -3.91 -0.30 -1.47
CA LEU A 75 -4.50 0.07 -2.76
C LEU A 75 -5.34 1.35 -2.66
N MET A 76 -6.20 1.47 -1.64
CA MET A 76 -7.03 2.66 -1.45
C MET A 76 -6.18 3.93 -1.22
N ILE A 77 -5.15 3.84 -0.38
CA ILE A 77 -4.25 4.95 -0.09
C ILE A 77 -3.47 5.33 -1.35
N MET A 78 -2.77 4.39 -2.00
CA MET A 78 -2.01 4.70 -3.21
C MET A 78 -2.89 5.30 -4.32
N LYS A 79 -4.05 4.69 -4.62
CA LYS A 79 -4.98 5.20 -5.64
C LYS A 79 -5.48 6.62 -5.35
N ARG A 80 -5.61 7.01 -4.08
CA ARG A 80 -6.01 8.37 -3.69
C ARG A 80 -4.98 9.42 -4.10
N PHE A 81 -3.69 9.08 -4.05
CA PHE A 81 -2.59 10.02 -4.32
C PHE A 81 -2.00 9.89 -5.74
N ILE A 82 -2.70 9.19 -6.63
CA ILE A 82 -2.35 9.09 -8.06
C ILE A 82 -3.30 9.99 -8.83
N LEU A 83 -2.75 10.98 -9.56
CA LEU A 83 -3.53 11.86 -10.43
C LEU A 83 -4.26 11.03 -11.51
N GLU A 84 -5.47 11.46 -11.86
CA GLU A 84 -6.33 10.74 -12.83
C GLU A 84 -5.66 10.52 -14.18
N ALA A 85 -4.81 11.47 -14.61
CA ALA A 85 -4.02 11.37 -15.84
C ALA A 85 -3.13 10.12 -15.90
N PHE A 86 -2.74 9.56 -14.75
CA PHE A 86 -1.95 8.32 -14.67
C PHE A 86 -2.82 7.08 -14.46
N ARG A 87 -4.08 7.22 -14.02
CA ARG A 87 -4.98 6.09 -13.73
C ARG A 87 -5.35 5.29 -14.98
N GLY A 88 -5.46 5.95 -16.13
CA GLY A 88 -5.75 5.26 -17.40
C GLY A 88 -4.60 4.40 -17.92
N SER A 89 -3.36 4.69 -17.51
CA SER A 89 -2.14 3.95 -17.92
C SER A 89 -1.72 2.86 -16.94
N ILE A 90 -2.25 2.85 -15.72
CA ILE A 90 -1.95 1.83 -14.71
C ILE A 90 -3.09 0.82 -14.71
N THR A 91 -2.78 -0.45 -14.92
CA THR A 91 -3.77 -1.53 -14.87
C THR A 91 -4.36 -1.62 -13.45
N GLU A 92 -5.64 -1.92 -13.31
CA GLU A 92 -6.22 -2.15 -11.98
C GLU A 92 -5.69 -3.46 -11.37
N SER A 93 -4.56 -3.40 -10.68
CA SER A 93 -3.99 -4.55 -10.00
C SER A 93 -4.74 -4.87 -8.71
N LYS A 94 -4.99 -6.17 -8.47
CA LYS A 94 -5.60 -6.67 -7.22
C LYS A 94 -4.61 -6.79 -6.06
N SER A 95 -3.31 -6.66 -6.34
CA SER A 95 -2.24 -6.71 -5.34
C SER A 95 -1.58 -5.34 -5.20
N ALA A 96 -1.49 -4.84 -3.96
CA ALA A 96 -0.82 -3.58 -3.65
C ALA A 96 0.64 -3.59 -4.09
N LYS A 97 1.36 -4.69 -3.87
CA LYS A 97 2.75 -4.88 -4.30
C LYS A 97 2.89 -4.76 -5.82
N LYS A 98 2.08 -5.51 -6.58
CA LYS A 98 2.07 -5.43 -8.05
C LYS A 98 1.67 -4.03 -8.54
N PHE A 99 0.70 -3.39 -7.90
CA PHE A 99 0.30 -2.03 -8.25
C PHE A 99 1.46 -1.05 -8.08
N LEU A 100 2.20 -1.13 -6.97
CA LEU A 100 3.38 -0.30 -6.73
C LEU A 100 4.50 -0.59 -7.75
N GLU A 101 4.70 -1.85 -8.13
CA GLU A 101 5.64 -2.25 -9.17
C GLU A 101 5.25 -1.71 -10.56
N GLU A 102 3.96 -1.73 -10.92
CA GLU A 102 3.46 -1.18 -12.19
C GLU A 102 3.68 0.34 -12.27
N ILE A 103 3.45 1.06 -11.17
CA ILE A 103 3.77 2.48 -11.06
C ILE A 103 5.28 2.70 -11.24
N GLN A 104 6.10 1.91 -10.54
CA GLN A 104 7.56 1.99 -10.66
C GLN A 104 8.02 1.78 -12.10
N GLN A 105 7.48 0.77 -12.77
CA GLN A 105 7.79 0.50 -14.18
C GLN A 105 7.35 1.64 -15.09
N TYR A 106 6.19 2.25 -14.85
CA TYR A 106 5.74 3.41 -15.61
C TYR A 106 6.76 4.56 -15.52
N PHE A 107 7.24 4.90 -14.32
CA PHE A 107 8.20 5.99 -14.15
C PHE A 107 9.62 5.64 -14.59
N THR A 108 10.01 4.36 -14.52
CA THR A 108 11.33 3.90 -15.01
C THR A 108 11.38 3.86 -16.55
N LYS A 109 10.26 3.61 -17.22
CA LYS A 109 10.18 3.58 -18.70
C LYS A 109 10.05 4.95 -19.36
N ASN A 110 9.67 5.98 -18.60
CA ASN A 110 9.45 7.35 -19.09
C ASN A 110 10.54 8.33 -18.61
N GLU A 111 11.66 7.81 -18.12
CA GLU A 111 12.91 8.56 -17.87
C GLU A 111 13.77 8.56 -19.14
#